data_AF-A0A812NHZ5-F1
#
_entry.id   AF-A0A812NHZ5-F1
#
_cell.length_a   1.000
_cell.length_b   1.000
_cell.length_c   1.000
_cell.angle_alpha   90.00
_cell.angle_beta   90.00
_cell.angle_gamma   90.00
#
_symmetry.space_group_name_H-M   'P 1'
#
loop_
_entity.id
_entity.type
_entity.pdbx_description
1 polymer ?
#
loop_
_entity_poly.entity_id
_entity_poly.type
_entity_poly.pdbx_seq_one_letter_code
_entity_poly.pdbx_strand_id
1 'polypeptide(L)'
;MLLAYLIGQDILFFWVARMVMMGLTLTDKAPFKEIYLHGLVRDEKGQKMSKTKGNVVDPLDAIADYGTDALRYALLTSSAGRPR
;
A
#
# COMPACT_ATOMS: atom_id res chain seq x y z
N MET A 1 -2.88 21.25 -5.02
CA MET A 1 -3.70 20.25 -4.30
C MET A 1 -3.72 19.00 -5.17
N LEU A 2 -3.21 17.87 -4.68
CA LEU A 2 -3.33 16.59 -5.38
C LEU A 2 -4.73 16.04 -5.12
N LEU A 3 -5.36 15.47 -6.16
CA LEU A 3 -6.73 14.95 -6.06
C LEU A 3 -6.78 13.71 -5.15
N ALA A 4 -5.87 12.77 -5.37
CA ALA A 4 -5.85 11.49 -4.66
C ALA A 4 -4.43 11.08 -4.25
N TYR A 5 -4.31 10.41 -3.09
CA TYR A 5 -3.07 9.82 -2.59
C TYR A 5 -3.27 8.33 -2.29
N LEU A 6 -2.47 7.46 -2.91
CA LEU A 6 -2.53 6.00 -2.73
C LEU A 6 -1.41 5.54 -1.81
N ILE A 7 -1.74 4.79 -0.76
CA ILE A 7 -0.76 4.30 0.22
C ILE A 7 -1.22 3.03 0.92
N GLY A 8 -0.27 2.31 1.53
CA GLY A 8 -0.55 1.15 2.37
C GLY A 8 -1.21 1.55 3.70
N GLN A 9 -2.16 0.73 4.16
CA GLN A 9 -2.88 0.96 5.42
C GLN A 9 -1.97 1.00 6.66
N ASP A 10 -0.80 0.38 6.62
CA ASP A 10 0.11 0.24 7.77
C ASP A 10 0.79 1.55 8.19
N ILE A 11 0.92 2.52 7.29
CA ILE A 11 1.61 3.79 7.56
C ILE A 11 0.69 5.00 7.58
N LEU A 12 -0.64 4.79 7.64
CA LEU A 12 -1.63 5.87 7.69
C LEU A 12 -1.35 6.87 8.82
N PHE A 13 -1.15 6.39 10.04
CA PHE A 13 -0.89 7.26 11.20
C PHE A 13 0.51 7.86 11.20
N PHE A 14 1.52 7.11 10.75
CA PHE A 14 2.91 7.56 10.82
C PHE A 14 3.28 8.53 9.71
N TRP A 15 2.58 8.47 8.58
CA TRP A 15 2.87 9.25 7.39
C TRP A 15 1.74 10.22 7.05
N VAL A 16 0.58 9.71 6.64
CA VAL A 16 -0.51 10.53 6.12
C VAL A 16 -0.99 11.55 7.14
N ALA A 17 -1.20 11.13 8.40
CA ALA A 17 -1.64 12.03 9.45
C ALA A 17 -0.65 13.19 9.67
N ARG A 18 0.65 12.93 9.61
CA ARG A 18 1.68 13.98 9.75
C ARG A 18 1.69 14.94 8.57
N MET A 19 1.48 14.45 7.35
CA MET A 19 1.35 15.31 6.16
C MET A 19 0.12 16.23 6.28
N VAL A 20 -1.01 15.70 6.78
CA VAL A 20 -2.22 16.48 6.99
C VAL A 20 -2.00 17.54 8.07
N MET A 21 -1.43 17.18 9.23
CA MET A 21 -1.11 18.15 10.29
C MET A 21 -0.22 19.28 9.77
N MET A 22 0.88 18.95 9.09
CA MET A 22 1.81 19.93 8.56
C MET A 22 1.18 20.81 7.46
N GLY A 23 0.39 20.22 6.57
CA GLY A 23 -0.32 20.97 5.53
C GLY A 23 -1.30 21.97 6.11
N LEU A 24 -2.04 21.58 7.14
CA LEU A 24 -2.93 22.48 7.88
C LEU A 24 -2.14 23.57 8.62
N THR A 25 -1.03 23.25 9.27
CA THR A 25 -0.22 24.25 10.00
C THR A 25 0.46 25.27 9.09
N LEU A 26 0.93 24.87 7.90
CA LEU A 26 1.71 25.74 7.03
C LEU A 26 0.88 26.47 5.97
N THR A 27 -0.25 25.89 5.57
CA THR A 27 -1.02 26.38 4.40
C THR A 27 -2.52 26.49 4.66
N ASP A 28 -2.99 26.15 5.87
CA ASP A 28 -4.42 26.05 6.25
C ASP A 28 -5.25 25.15 5.33
N LYS A 29 -4.58 24.25 4.58
CA LYS A 29 -5.20 23.39 3.58
C LYS A 29 -4.65 21.99 3.70
N ALA A 30 -5.55 21.01 3.63
CA ALA A 30 -5.14 19.61 3.53
C ALA A 30 -4.39 19.37 2.20
N PRO A 31 -3.28 18.61 2.21
CA PRO A 31 -2.47 18.36 1.02
C PRO A 31 -3.19 17.53 -0.05
N PHE A 32 -4.13 16.69 0.37
CA PHE A 32 -4.90 15.75 -0.46
C PHE A 32 -6.39 15.88 -0.15
N LYS A 33 -7.23 15.67 -1.17
CA LYS A 33 -8.69 15.61 -1.00
C LYS A 33 -9.16 14.20 -0.63
N GLU A 34 -8.59 13.19 -1.27
CA GLU A 34 -8.97 11.78 -1.10
C GLU A 34 -7.73 10.91 -0.87
N ILE A 35 -7.86 9.92 0.00
CA ILE A 35 -6.80 8.97 0.33
C ILE A 35 -7.32 7.56 0.07
N TYR A 36 -6.67 6.84 -0.84
CA TYR A 36 -6.94 5.44 -1.13
C TYR A 36 -5.98 4.56 -0.35
N LEU A 37 -6.53 3.69 0.49
CA LEU A 37 -5.77 2.74 1.27
C LEU A 37 -5.84 1.37 0.60
N HIS A 38 -4.68 0.86 0.17
CA HIS A 38 -4.60 -0.52 -0.29
C HIS A 38 -4.23 -1.46 0.86
N GLY A 39 -4.70 -2.70 0.75
CA GLY A 39 -4.37 -3.77 1.70
C GLY A 39 -2.89 -4.14 1.68
N LEU A 40 -2.48 -4.87 2.71
CA LEU A 40 -1.13 -5.43 2.81
C LEU A 40 -1.08 -6.79 2.14
N VAL A 41 -0.04 -7.03 1.35
CA VAL A 41 0.25 -8.37 0.84
C VAL A 41 0.74 -9.24 2.01
N ARG A 42 0.23 -10.46 2.07
CA ARG A 42 0.47 -11.41 3.16
C ARG A 42 1.22 -12.63 2.63
N ASP A 43 1.97 -13.27 3.52
CA ASP A 43 2.54 -14.59 3.26
C ASP A 43 1.48 -15.69 3.31
N GLU A 44 1.89 -16.92 3.02
CA GLU A 44 1.04 -18.13 3.05
C GLU A 44 0.39 -18.37 4.42
N LYS A 45 1.02 -17.90 5.50
CA LYS A 45 0.53 -18.00 6.88
C LYS A 45 -0.35 -16.81 7.27
N GLY A 46 -0.67 -15.92 6.33
CA GLY A 46 -1.49 -14.73 6.54
C GLY A 46 -0.79 -13.60 7.30
N GLN A 47 0.52 -13.68 7.52
CA GLN A 47 1.28 -12.63 8.17
C GLN A 47 1.65 -11.54 7.17
N LYS A 48 1.75 -10.29 7.66
CA LYS A 48 2.30 -9.18 6.89
C LYS A 48 3.70 -9.56 6.38
N MET A 49 3.94 -9.36 5.08
CA MET A 49 5.31 -9.46 4.54
C MET A 49 6.17 -8.31 5.05
N SER A 50 7.33 -8.64 5.62
CA SER A 50 8.32 -7.65 6.04
C SER A 50 9.74 -8.21 5.97
N LYS A 51 10.70 -7.34 5.62
CA LYS A 51 12.12 -7.72 5.54
C LYS A 51 12.63 -8.28 6.88
N THR A 52 12.17 -7.71 8.00
CA THR A 52 12.55 -8.14 9.35
C THR A 52 12.10 -9.55 9.68
N LYS A 53 10.99 -10.02 9.10
CA LYS A 53 10.49 -11.38 9.28
C LYS A 53 11.09 -12.38 8.30
N GLY A 54 11.79 -11.91 7.26
CA GLY A 54 12.35 -12.76 6.22
C GLY A 54 11.30 -13.43 5.32
N ASN A 55 10.04 -13.04 5.40
CA ASN A 55 8.93 -13.61 4.61
C ASN A 55 8.61 -12.76 3.37
N VAL A 56 9.64 -12.21 2.72
CA VAL A 56 9.50 -11.36 1.53
C VAL A 56 9.77 -12.20 0.30
N VAL A 57 8.91 -12.09 -0.70
CA VAL A 57 9.14 -12.64 -2.05
C VAL A 57 9.68 -11.51 -2.93
N ASP A 58 10.74 -11.80 -3.71
CA ASP A 58 11.22 -10.84 -4.70
C ASP A 58 10.22 -10.77 -5.87
N PRO A 59 9.70 -9.58 -6.22
CA PRO A 59 8.81 -9.44 -7.37
C PRO A 59 9.48 -9.85 -8.69
N LEU A 60 10.80 -9.76 -8.83
CA LEU A 60 11.50 -10.14 -10.06
C LEU A 60 11.49 -11.66 -10.26
N ASP A 61 11.62 -12.43 -9.18
CA ASP A 61 11.50 -13.89 -9.23
C ASP A 61 10.08 -14.29 -9.67
N ALA A 62 9.06 -13.65 -9.09
CA ALA A 62 7.67 -13.89 -9.48
C ALA A 62 7.38 -13.48 -10.94
N ILE A 63 8.02 -12.43 -11.46
CA ILE A 63 7.91 -12.04 -12.86
C ILE A 63 8.59 -13.07 -13.77
N ALA A 64 9.75 -13.61 -13.37
CA ALA A 64 10.45 -14.62 -14.14
C ALA A 64 9.63 -15.93 -14.25
N ASP A 65 8.96 -16.32 -13.17
CA ASP A 65 8.17 -17.56 -13.12
C ASP A 65 6.81 -17.46 -13.82
N TYR A 66 6.09 -16.33 -13.62
CA TYR A 66 4.67 -16.21 -14.02
C TYR A 66 4.39 -15.09 -15.04
N GLY A 67 5.36 -14.21 -15.30
CA GLY A 67 5.20 -13.05 -16.16
C GLY A 67 4.62 -11.82 -15.45
N THR A 68 4.92 -10.63 -16.00
CA THR A 68 4.54 -9.34 -15.42
C THR A 68 3.02 -9.14 -15.31
N ASP A 69 2.27 -9.57 -16.34
CA ASP A 69 0.82 -9.37 -16.36
C ASP A 69 0.11 -10.26 -15.34
N ALA A 70 0.59 -11.49 -15.15
CA ALA A 70 0.08 -12.39 -14.12
C ALA A 70 0.29 -11.79 -12.72
N LEU A 71 1.48 -11.26 -12.44
CA LEU A 71 1.77 -10.60 -11.16
C LEU A 71 0.88 -9.38 -10.93
N ARG A 72 0.71 -8.51 -11.94
CA ARG A 72 -0.16 -7.33 -11.83
C ARG A 72 -1.61 -7.71 -11.58
N TYR A 73 -2.12 -8.69 -12.31
CA TYR A 73 -3.48 -9.19 -12.14
C TYR A 73 -3.67 -9.75 -10.72
N ALA A 74 -2.75 -10.60 -10.25
CA ALA A 74 -2.80 -11.16 -8.90
C ALA A 74 -2.78 -10.08 -7.81
N LEU A 75 -1.95 -9.04 -7.95
CA LEU A 75 -1.89 -7.92 -7.00
C LEU A 75 -3.17 -7.09 -7.00
N LEU A 76 -3.77 -6.83 -8.17
CA LEU A 76 -5.04 -6.10 -8.28
C LEU A 76 -6.20 -6.91 -7.67
N THR A 77 -6.27 -8.22 -7.93
CA THR A 77 -7.34 -9.07 -7.39
C THR A 77 -7.16 -9.35 -5.90
N SER A 78 -5.93 -9.39 -5.38
CA SER A 78 -5.66 -9.62 -3.95
C SER A 78 -5.76 -8.35 -3.11
N SER A 79 -5.50 -7.17 -3.68
CA SER A 79 -5.67 -5.87 -3.01
C SER A 79 -7.11 -5.35 -3.05
N ALA A 80 -7.90 -5.76 -4.05
CA ALA A 80 -9.34 -5.62 -4.04
C ALA A 80 -9.90 -6.52 -2.93
N GLY A 81 -10.20 -5.89 -1.78
CA GLY A 81 -10.53 -6.56 -0.53
C GLY A 81 -11.43 -7.77 -0.72
N ARG A 82 -10.92 -8.96 -0.33
CA ARG A 82 -11.79 -10.06 0.05
C ARG A 82 -12.57 -9.57 1.28
N PRO A 83 -13.91 -9.37 1.20
CA PRO A 83 -14.67 -9.08 2.39
C PRO A 83 -14.52 -10.30 3.30
N ARG A 84 -14.03 -10.08 4.51
CA ARG A 84 -14.32 -11.00 5.60
C ARG A 84 -15.70 -10.68 6.12
#